data_AF-A0AAD6ILM6-F1
#
_entry.id   AF-A0AAD6ILM6-F1
#
_cell.length_a   1.000
_cell.length_b   1.000
_cell.length_c   1.000
_cell.angle_alpha   90.00
_cell.angle_beta   90.00
_cell.angle_gamma   90.00
#
_symmetry.space_group_name_H-M   'P 1'
#
loop_
_entity.id
_entity.type
_entity.pdbx_description
1 polymer ?
#
loop_
_entity_poly.entity_id
_entity_poly.type
_entity_poly.pdbx_seq_one_letter_code
_entity_poly.pdbx_strand_id
1 'polypeptide(L)'
;MVHISEAIKSDHEKMQSYYNTIVSSKNADEQTRIQKEFIWELTRYAVSEELVVYPVMEEFLPDGMTIADKDRHEHFTIKKRLDAFQSLNSSDPRFLPTIKRLMDDLAKSFHDVETIDLPKLENHITSDESEQLAYSLQRAKVFVPSNSRPSVPTKPLYETVAELITAPLENLQVLLPTWSEDEPDPKPTE
;
A
#
# COMPACT_ATOMS: atom_id res chain seq x y z
N MET A 1 10.11 -3.84 17.66
CA MET A 1 9.72 -4.59 16.46
C MET A 1 9.70 -3.57 15.32
N VAL A 2 8.87 -3.65 14.28
CA VAL A 2 8.81 -2.60 13.22
C VAL A 2 7.57 -1.75 13.46
N HIS A 3 7.70 -0.43 13.51
CA HIS A 3 6.58 0.51 13.66
C HIS A 3 5.86 0.74 12.33
N ILE A 4 4.60 1.21 12.36
CA ILE A 4 3.81 1.44 11.14
C ILE A 4 4.49 2.45 10.21
N SER A 5 5.10 3.51 10.76
CA SER A 5 5.83 4.50 9.97
C SER A 5 7.05 3.92 9.26
N GLU A 6 7.78 3.00 9.89
CA GLU A 6 8.91 2.30 9.29
C GLU A 6 8.46 1.35 8.18
N ALA A 7 7.35 0.64 8.39
CA ALA A 7 6.78 -0.27 7.41
C ALA A 7 6.35 0.46 6.13
N ILE A 8 5.63 1.58 6.26
CA ILE A 8 5.16 2.39 5.12
C ILE A 8 6.34 3.02 4.37
N LYS A 9 7.32 3.61 5.08
CA LYS A 9 8.53 4.17 4.46
C LYS A 9 9.31 3.12 3.65
N SER A 10 9.40 1.90 4.17
CA SER A 10 10.04 0.77 3.46
C SER A 10 9.33 0.45 2.14
N ASP A 11 7.99 0.53 2.09
CA ASP A 11 7.25 0.36 0.83
C ASP A 11 7.53 1.49 -0.16
N HIS A 12 7.60 2.75 0.32
CA HIS A 12 7.92 3.91 -0.53
C HIS A 12 9.31 3.77 -1.15
N GLU A 13 10.32 3.40 -0.35
CA GLU A 13 11.69 3.15 -0.81
C GLU A 13 11.71 2.02 -1.87
N LYS A 14 10.92 0.97 -1.66
CA LYS A 14 10.78 -0.13 -2.61
C LYS A 14 10.16 0.32 -3.92
N MET A 15 9.10 1.15 -3.90
CA MET A 15 8.50 1.73 -5.10
C MET A 15 9.51 2.60 -5.87
N GLN A 16 10.28 3.42 -5.15
CA GLN A 16 11.32 4.25 -5.74
C GLN A 16 12.43 3.40 -6.39
N SER A 17 12.83 2.29 -5.76
CA SER A 17 13.81 1.35 -6.31
C SER A 17 13.34 0.71 -7.62
N TYR A 18 12.09 0.24 -7.66
CA TYR A 18 11.50 -0.27 -8.91
C TYR A 18 11.43 0.80 -10.00
N TYR A 19 10.97 2.00 -9.67
CA TYR A 19 10.95 3.13 -10.60
C TYR A 19 12.34 3.39 -11.20
N ASN A 20 13.35 3.53 -10.34
CA ASN A 20 14.73 3.78 -10.74
C ASN A 20 15.27 2.69 -11.67
N THR A 21 14.94 1.43 -11.38
CA THR A 21 15.32 0.28 -12.22
C THR A 21 14.64 0.36 -13.59
N ILE A 22 13.34 0.65 -13.65
CA ILE A 22 12.58 0.77 -14.90
C ILE A 22 13.17 1.86 -15.80
N VAL A 23 13.43 3.06 -15.25
CA VAL A 23 13.85 4.23 -16.05
C VAL A 23 15.32 4.19 -16.45
N SER A 24 16.16 3.44 -15.73
CA SER A 24 17.60 3.30 -16.03
C SER A 24 17.91 2.09 -16.91
N SER A 25 17.06 1.06 -16.91
CA SER A 25 17.27 -0.14 -17.72
C SER A 25 17.13 0.16 -19.21
N LYS A 26 18.00 -0.47 -20.01
CA LYS A 26 17.91 -0.52 -21.48
C LYS A 26 17.39 -1.87 -21.98
N ASN A 27 17.09 -2.80 -21.07
CA ASN A 27 16.63 -4.14 -21.38
C ASN A 27 15.10 -4.19 -21.26
N ALA A 28 14.42 -4.42 -22.40
CA ALA A 28 12.97 -4.47 -22.48
C ALA A 28 12.34 -5.57 -21.61
N ASP A 29 13.03 -6.70 -21.42
CA ASP A 29 12.57 -7.81 -20.58
C ASP A 29 12.67 -7.46 -19.10
N GLU A 30 13.76 -6.77 -18.70
CA GLU A 30 13.92 -6.27 -17.34
C GLU A 30 12.87 -5.21 -17.01
N GLN A 31 12.63 -4.25 -17.91
CA GLN A 31 11.57 -3.26 -17.76
C GLN A 31 10.20 -3.92 -17.60
N THR A 32 9.89 -4.93 -18.42
CA THR A 32 8.62 -5.66 -18.33
C THR A 32 8.49 -6.41 -17.01
N ARG A 33 9.56 -7.08 -16.55
CA ARG A 33 9.57 -7.80 -15.28
C ARG A 33 9.36 -6.84 -14.11
N ILE A 34 10.13 -5.75 -14.06
CA ILE A 34 10.05 -4.78 -12.96
C ILE A 34 8.74 -3.99 -13.00
N GLN A 35 8.19 -3.68 -14.17
CA GLN A 35 6.84 -3.12 -14.31
C GLN A 35 5.81 -3.98 -13.58
N LYS A 36 5.83 -5.30 -13.82
CA LYS A 36 4.90 -6.22 -13.16
C LYS A 36 5.07 -6.21 -11.64
N GLU A 37 6.30 -6.24 -11.16
CA GLU A 37 6.58 -6.14 -9.72
C GLU A 37 6.08 -4.83 -9.12
N PHE A 38 6.37 -3.70 -9.78
CA PHE A 38 5.91 -2.37 -9.37
C PHE A 38 4.38 -2.30 -9.28
N ILE A 39 3.67 -2.81 -10.29
CA ILE A 39 2.20 -2.78 -10.31
C ILE A 39 1.62 -3.58 -9.14
N TRP A 40 2.10 -4.80 -8.92
CA TRP A 40 1.60 -5.61 -7.81
C TRP A 40 1.90 -4.98 -6.47
N GLU A 41 3.13 -4.52 -6.26
CA GLU A 41 3.53 -3.98 -4.96
C GLU A 41 2.82 -2.65 -4.65
N LEU A 42 2.64 -1.77 -5.64
CA LEU A 42 1.85 -0.54 -5.44
C LEU A 42 0.38 -0.84 -5.16
N THR A 43 -0.22 -1.81 -5.85
CA THR A 43 -1.61 -2.20 -5.61
C THR A 43 -1.78 -2.75 -4.20
N ARG A 44 -0.85 -3.61 -3.77
CA ARG A 44 -0.81 -4.19 -2.42
C ARG A 44 -0.72 -3.13 -1.35
N TYR A 45 0.22 -2.20 -1.52
CA TYR A 45 0.42 -1.06 -0.63
C TYR A 45 -0.87 -0.24 -0.49
N ALA A 46 -1.42 0.26 -1.61
CA ALA A 46 -2.58 1.15 -1.59
C ALA A 46 -3.83 0.51 -0.96
N VAL A 47 -4.07 -0.77 -1.24
CA VAL A 47 -5.19 -1.51 -0.64
C VAL A 47 -4.94 -1.80 0.84
N SER A 48 -3.72 -2.19 1.23
CA SER A 48 -3.41 -2.45 2.63
C SER A 48 -3.54 -1.20 3.50
N GLU A 49 -3.18 -0.04 2.97
CA GLU A 49 -3.30 1.23 3.68
C GLU A 49 -4.77 1.64 3.86
N GLU A 50 -5.58 1.54 2.80
CA GLU A 50 -7.02 1.81 2.86
C GLU A 50 -7.78 0.92 3.85
N LEU A 51 -7.31 -0.32 4.03
CA LEU A 51 -7.94 -1.29 4.92
C LEU A 51 -7.49 -1.22 6.37
N VAL A 52 -6.24 -0.84 6.62
CA VAL A 52 -5.61 -0.93 7.94
C VAL A 52 -5.36 0.45 8.54
N VAL A 53 -4.81 1.37 7.76
CA VAL A 53 -4.32 2.66 8.26
C VAL A 53 -5.45 3.67 8.32
N TYR A 54 -6.26 3.79 7.26
CA TYR A 54 -7.31 4.81 7.20
C TYR A 54 -8.39 4.67 8.28
N PRO A 55 -8.90 3.46 8.61
CA PRO A 55 -9.85 3.31 9.72
C PRO A 55 -9.26 3.77 11.05
N VAL A 56 -7.98 3.52 11.29
CA VAL A 56 -7.30 3.92 12.52
C VAL A 56 -7.08 5.42 12.54
N MET A 57 -6.73 6.03 11.41
CA MET A 57 -6.67 7.49 11.33
C MET A 57 -8.03 8.11 11.62
N GLU A 58 -9.11 7.58 11.05
CA GLU A 58 -10.49 8.02 11.32
C GLU A 58 -10.90 7.95 12.79
N GLU A 59 -10.43 6.92 13.50
CA GLU A 59 -10.76 6.68 14.89
C GLU A 59 -9.93 7.50 15.87
N PHE A 60 -8.61 7.57 15.65
CA PHE A 60 -7.67 8.14 16.62
C PHE A 60 -7.31 9.59 16.37
N LEU A 61 -7.49 10.11 15.14
CA LEU A 61 -7.14 11.50 14.81
C LEU A 61 -8.37 12.40 14.82
N PRO A 62 -8.29 13.61 15.44
CA PRO A 62 -9.39 14.58 15.42
C PRO A 62 -9.85 15.00 14.03
N ASP A 63 -8.93 15.05 13.05
CA ASP A 63 -9.17 15.33 11.64
C ASP A 63 -9.09 14.08 10.74
N GLY A 64 -9.11 12.89 11.34
CA GLY A 64 -8.85 11.59 10.70
C GLY A 64 -9.66 11.32 9.45
N MET A 65 -10.98 11.50 9.51
CA MET A 65 -11.88 11.33 8.37
C MET A 65 -11.51 12.25 7.19
N THR A 66 -11.12 13.49 7.47
CA THR A 66 -10.74 14.43 6.41
C THR A 66 -9.43 14.02 5.75
N ILE A 67 -8.46 13.52 6.54
CA ILE A 67 -7.18 13.03 6.00
C ILE A 67 -7.41 11.76 5.18
N ALA A 68 -8.12 10.77 5.73
CA ALA A 68 -8.43 9.52 5.05
C ALA A 68 -9.18 9.73 3.72
N ASP A 69 -10.16 10.65 3.67
CA ASP A 69 -10.88 10.96 2.43
C ASP A 69 -10.01 11.67 1.39
N LYS A 70 -9.10 12.54 1.81
CA LYS A 70 -8.09 13.14 0.93
C LYS A 70 -7.23 12.05 0.31
N ASP A 71 -6.69 11.16 1.13
CA ASP A 71 -5.74 10.13 0.68
C ASP A 71 -6.43 9.09 -0.22
N ARG A 72 -7.67 8.69 0.09
CA ARG A 72 -8.51 7.88 -0.83
C ARG A 72 -8.68 8.53 -2.20
N HIS A 73 -8.87 9.85 -2.25
CA HIS A 73 -9.02 10.57 -3.52
C HIS A 73 -7.71 10.59 -4.32
N GLU A 74 -6.58 10.77 -3.64
CA GLU A 74 -5.25 10.68 -4.25
C GLU A 74 -4.97 9.26 -4.77
N HIS A 75 -5.25 8.24 -3.96
CA HIS A 75 -5.16 6.83 -4.33
C HIS A 75 -6.03 6.48 -5.54
N PHE A 76 -7.25 7.00 -5.63
CA PHE A 76 -8.09 6.80 -6.81
C PHE A 76 -7.43 7.33 -8.10
N THR A 77 -6.77 8.49 -8.01
CA THR A 77 -6.03 9.07 -9.14
C THR A 77 -4.80 8.23 -9.50
N ILE A 78 -4.04 7.78 -8.50
CA ILE A 78 -2.88 6.88 -8.66
C ILE A 78 -3.30 5.56 -9.30
N LYS A 79 -4.36 4.91 -8.80
CA LYS A 79 -4.91 3.65 -9.32
C LYS A 79 -5.30 3.75 -10.79
N LYS A 80 -5.92 4.86 -11.21
CA LYS A 80 -6.23 5.12 -12.64
C LYS A 80 -5.00 5.21 -13.52
N ARG A 81 -3.93 5.86 -13.03
CA ARG A 81 -2.67 5.94 -13.78
C ARG A 81 -1.93 4.61 -13.79
N LEU A 82 -2.03 3.84 -12.71
CA LEU A 82 -1.47 2.52 -12.62
C LEU A 82 -2.11 1.58 -13.65
N ASP A 83 -3.43 1.62 -13.79
CA ASP A 83 -4.17 0.87 -14.82
C ASP A 83 -3.70 1.26 -16.25
N ALA A 84 -3.57 2.56 -16.51
CA ALA A 84 -3.02 3.03 -17.78
C ALA A 84 -1.58 2.52 -18.01
N PHE A 85 -0.72 2.54 -16.99
CA PHE A 85 0.64 2.01 -17.08
C PHE A 85 0.69 0.50 -17.29
N GLN A 86 -0.19 -0.25 -16.64
CA GLN A 86 -0.31 -1.71 -16.78
C GLN A 86 -0.59 -2.13 -18.22
N SER A 87 -1.34 -1.32 -18.97
CA SER A 87 -1.67 -1.62 -20.37
C SER A 87 -0.50 -1.43 -21.35
N LEU A 88 0.63 -0.83 -20.93
CA LEU A 88 1.75 -0.49 -21.80
C LEU A 88 2.81 -1.58 -21.82
N ASN A 89 3.33 -1.87 -23.01
CA ASN A 89 4.55 -2.66 -23.17
C ASN A 89 5.80 -1.77 -22.99
N SER A 90 6.93 -2.34 -22.58
CA SER A 90 8.20 -1.60 -22.43
C SER A 90 8.70 -0.94 -23.72
N SER A 91 8.32 -1.46 -24.89
CA SER A 91 8.61 -0.86 -26.20
C SER A 91 7.66 0.28 -26.61
N ASP A 92 6.57 0.52 -25.87
CA ASP A 92 5.63 1.60 -26.17
C ASP A 92 6.28 2.96 -25.88
N PRO A 93 6.27 3.92 -26.82
CA PRO A 93 6.81 5.27 -26.60
C PRO A 93 6.21 6.00 -25.38
N ARG A 94 5.02 5.60 -24.94
CA ARG A 94 4.31 6.16 -23.76
C ARG A 94 4.76 5.52 -22.44
N PHE A 95 5.48 4.40 -22.46
CA PHE A 95 5.87 3.64 -21.27
C PHE A 95 6.63 4.51 -20.25
N LEU A 96 7.76 5.09 -20.66
CA LEU A 96 8.58 5.94 -19.79
C LEU A 96 7.87 7.24 -19.36
N PRO A 97 7.18 7.98 -20.25
CA PRO A 97 6.40 9.14 -19.83
C PRO A 97 5.31 8.82 -18.80
N THR A 98 4.67 7.65 -18.90
CA THR A 98 3.56 7.26 -18.01
C THR A 98 4.06 6.93 -16.61
N ILE A 99 5.11 6.11 -16.48
CA ILE A 99 5.68 5.76 -15.17
C ILE A 99 6.32 6.97 -14.48
N LYS A 100 6.89 7.93 -15.24
CA LYS A 100 7.40 9.19 -14.67
C LYS A 100 6.29 10.01 -14.02
N ARG A 101 5.19 10.24 -14.75
CA ARG A 101 4.03 10.97 -14.20
C ARG A 101 3.41 10.26 -13.00
N LEU A 102 3.33 8.94 -13.05
CA LEU A 102 2.87 8.15 -11.91
C LEU A 102 3.78 8.31 -10.70
N MET A 103 5.11 8.27 -10.90
CA MET A 103 6.06 8.48 -9.82
C MET A 103 6.06 9.92 -9.29
N ASP A 104 5.80 10.93 -10.12
CA ASP A 104 5.66 12.32 -9.67
C ASP A 104 4.47 12.47 -8.69
N ASP A 105 3.33 11.86 -9.02
CA ASP A 105 2.15 11.85 -8.15
C ASP A 105 2.41 11.06 -6.85
N LEU A 106 3.06 9.88 -6.95
CA LEU A 106 3.45 9.08 -5.79
C LEU A 106 4.43 9.81 -4.89
N ALA A 107 5.45 10.46 -5.44
CA ALA A 107 6.47 11.15 -4.64
C ALA A 107 5.87 12.30 -3.81
N LYS A 108 4.86 12.98 -4.36
CA LYS A 108 4.10 13.98 -3.60
C LYS A 108 3.30 13.33 -2.48
N SER A 109 2.54 12.27 -2.77
CA SER A 109 1.73 11.57 -1.77
C SER A 109 2.61 10.98 -0.65
N PHE A 110 3.71 10.30 -1.00
CA PHE A 110 4.68 9.77 -0.04
C PHE A 110 5.27 10.86 0.86
N HIS A 111 5.56 12.04 0.32
CA HIS A 111 6.05 13.16 1.11
C HIS A 111 5.02 13.63 2.13
N ASP A 112 3.75 13.80 1.73
CA ASP A 112 2.67 14.19 2.64
C ASP A 112 2.50 13.13 3.73
N VAL A 113 2.42 11.85 3.36
CA VAL A 113 2.28 10.72 4.30
C VAL A 113 3.44 10.68 5.30
N GLU A 114 4.68 10.78 4.85
CA GLU A 114 5.86 10.66 5.71
C GLU A 114 6.09 11.85 6.64
N THR A 115 5.64 13.05 6.25
CA THR A 115 5.92 14.29 6.98
C THR A 115 4.73 14.83 7.76
N ILE A 116 3.51 14.41 7.43
CA ILE A 116 2.28 14.89 8.04
C ILE A 116 1.53 13.74 8.69
N ASP A 117 1.13 12.73 7.92
CA ASP A 117 0.14 11.76 8.36
C ASP A 117 0.72 10.73 9.34
N LEU A 118 1.89 10.15 9.00
CA LEU A 118 2.61 9.22 9.87
C LEU A 118 3.02 9.86 11.20
N PRO A 119 3.63 11.07 11.24
CA PRO A 119 3.91 11.74 12.50
C PRO A 119 2.65 12.02 13.32
N LYS A 120 1.53 12.41 12.69
CA LYS A 120 0.27 12.60 13.42
C LYS A 120 -0.21 11.29 14.04
N LEU A 121 -0.25 10.22 13.27
CA LEU A 121 -0.70 8.90 13.71
C LEU A 121 0.16 8.39 14.87
N GLU A 122 1.48 8.37 14.73
CA GLU A 122 2.42 7.89 15.76
C GLU A 122 2.35 8.70 17.06
N ASN A 123 1.87 9.95 17.02
CA ASN A 123 1.66 10.77 18.22
C ASN A 123 0.32 10.47 18.95
N HIS A 124 -0.61 9.77 18.30
CA HIS A 124 -1.94 9.44 18.85
C HIS A 124 -2.10 7.96 19.19
N ILE A 125 -1.11 7.13 18.88
CA ILE A 125 -1.07 5.71 19.23
C ILE A 125 0.17 5.39 20.06
N THR A 126 0.13 4.29 20.80
CA THR A 126 1.26 3.75 21.54
C THR A 126 2.22 3.01 20.62
N SER A 127 3.43 2.74 21.13
CA SER A 127 4.44 1.93 20.43
C SER A 127 3.91 0.54 20.08
N ASP A 128 3.19 -0.10 21.01
CA ASP A 128 2.65 -1.45 20.81
C ASP A 128 1.55 -1.47 19.75
N GLU A 129 0.66 -0.47 19.76
CA GLU A 129 -0.36 -0.29 18.71
C GLU A 129 0.31 -0.05 17.34
N SER A 130 1.37 0.77 17.27
CA SER A 130 2.13 1.00 16.04
C SER A 130 2.73 -0.30 15.48
N GLU A 131 3.29 -1.15 16.34
CA GLU A 131 3.83 -2.47 15.95
C GLU A 131 2.73 -3.43 15.48
N GLN A 132 1.56 -3.44 16.15
CA GLN A 132 0.40 -4.23 15.74
C GLN A 132 -0.18 -3.78 14.39
N LEU A 133 -0.20 -2.47 14.13
CA LEU A 133 -0.60 -1.92 12.83
C LEU A 133 0.36 -2.32 11.73
N ALA A 134 1.67 -2.25 11.96
CA ALA A 134 2.67 -2.71 11.00
C ALA A 134 2.49 -4.21 10.66
N TYR A 135 2.22 -5.02 11.69
CA TYR A 135 1.92 -6.44 11.51
C TYR A 135 0.64 -6.67 10.70
N SER A 136 -0.43 -5.93 10.99
CA SER A 136 -1.70 -6.00 10.27
C SER A 136 -1.59 -5.54 8.82
N LEU A 137 -0.85 -4.46 8.56
CA LEU A 137 -0.52 -3.98 7.22
C LEU A 137 0.19 -5.08 6.42
N GLN A 138 1.18 -5.75 7.02
CA GLN A 138 1.90 -6.82 6.37
C GLN A 138 1.03 -8.05 6.09
N ARG A 139 0.11 -8.41 7.00
CA ARG A 139 -0.86 -9.49 6.76
C ARG A 139 -1.84 -9.13 5.65
N ALA A 140 -2.33 -7.89 5.60
CA ALA A 140 -3.25 -7.44 4.56
C ALA A 140 -2.65 -7.64 3.16
N LYS A 141 -1.34 -7.38 3.01
CA LYS A 141 -0.63 -7.64 1.76
C LYS A 141 -0.56 -9.12 1.37
N VAL A 142 -0.69 -10.07 2.29
CA VAL A 142 -0.63 -11.53 1.99
C VAL A 142 -1.85 -12.00 1.20
N PHE A 143 -2.99 -11.33 1.38
CA PHE A 143 -4.24 -11.67 0.68
C PHE A 143 -4.30 -11.19 -0.77
N VAL A 144 -3.29 -10.42 -1.18
CA VAL A 144 -3.10 -9.96 -2.53
C VAL A 144 -1.97 -10.77 -3.20
N PRO A 145 -2.18 -11.32 -4.40
CA PRO A 145 -1.12 -12.02 -5.13
C PRO A 145 0.17 -11.20 -5.22
N SER A 146 1.30 -11.89 -5.10
CA SER A 146 2.61 -11.33 -5.45
C SER A 146 3.11 -12.07 -6.68
N ASN A 147 3.46 -11.35 -7.75
CA ASN A 147 4.09 -11.94 -8.94
C ASN A 147 5.49 -12.52 -8.66
N SER A 148 6.14 -12.11 -7.56
CA SER A 148 7.53 -12.47 -7.24
C SER A 148 7.70 -13.77 -6.47
N ARG A 149 6.62 -14.43 -6.01
CA ARG A 149 6.70 -15.67 -5.23
C ARG A 149 5.67 -16.72 -5.66
N PRO A 150 6.06 -17.71 -6.48
CA PRO A 150 5.20 -18.82 -6.89
C PRO A 150 4.82 -19.80 -5.77
N SER A 151 5.36 -19.63 -4.56
CA SER A 151 5.48 -20.70 -3.56
C SER A 151 4.65 -20.52 -2.29
N VAL A 152 3.73 -19.56 -2.21
CA VAL A 152 2.77 -19.50 -1.10
C VAL A 152 1.48 -20.19 -1.54
N PRO A 153 1.09 -21.33 -0.92
CA PRO A 153 -0.09 -22.10 -1.29
C PRO A 153 -1.39 -21.50 -0.71
N THR A 154 -1.51 -20.17 -0.68
CA THR A 154 -2.79 -19.52 -0.51
C THR A 154 -3.35 -19.32 -1.92
N LYS A 155 -4.51 -19.92 -2.24
CA LYS A 155 -5.30 -19.46 -3.38
C LYS A 155 -5.48 -17.95 -3.16
N PRO A 156 -4.95 -17.09 -4.04
CA PRO A 156 -5.18 -15.68 -3.86
C PRO A 156 -6.67 -15.42 -4.06
N LEU A 157 -7.21 -14.53 -3.23
CA LEU A 157 -8.64 -14.21 -3.26
C LEU A 157 -9.02 -13.44 -4.54
N TYR A 158 -8.04 -12.79 -5.16
CA TYR A 158 -8.14 -12.10 -6.43
C TYR A 158 -7.03 -12.60 -7.34
N GLU A 159 -7.32 -12.92 -8.59
CA GLU A 159 -6.31 -13.42 -9.53
C GLU A 159 -5.61 -12.27 -10.27
N THR A 160 -6.21 -11.07 -10.28
CA THR A 160 -5.70 -9.91 -11.00
C THR A 160 -5.69 -8.61 -10.19
N VAL A 161 -4.81 -7.68 -10.56
CA VAL A 161 -4.74 -6.32 -10.00
C VAL A 161 -6.05 -5.56 -10.23
N ALA A 162 -6.68 -5.75 -11.40
CA ALA A 162 -7.95 -5.10 -11.74
C ALA A 162 -9.08 -5.56 -10.81
N GLU A 163 -9.18 -6.87 -10.53
CA GLU A 163 -10.14 -7.40 -9.56
C GLU A 163 -9.92 -6.81 -8.17
N LEU A 164 -8.67 -6.69 -7.73
CA LEU A 164 -8.35 -6.15 -6.42
C LEU A 164 -8.68 -4.66 -6.29
N ILE A 165 -8.35 -3.85 -7.31
CA ILE A 165 -8.63 -2.40 -7.31
C ILE A 165 -10.15 -2.12 -7.32
N THR A 166 -10.94 -3.01 -7.91
CA THR A 166 -12.40 -2.84 -8.04
C THR A 166 -13.20 -3.60 -6.99
N ALA A 167 -12.54 -4.40 -6.15
CA ALA A 167 -13.19 -5.12 -5.07
C ALA A 167 -13.84 -4.14 -4.08
N PRO A 168 -15.08 -4.41 -3.63
CA PRO A 168 -15.67 -3.67 -2.51
C PRO A 168 -14.76 -3.75 -1.29
N LEU A 169 -14.46 -2.62 -0.67
CA LEU A 169 -13.57 -2.56 0.48
C LEU A 169 -14.12 -3.39 1.65
N GLU A 170 -15.44 -3.48 1.78
CA GLU A 170 -16.13 -4.29 2.79
C GLU A 170 -15.81 -5.79 2.65
N ASN A 171 -15.68 -6.28 1.41
CA ASN A 171 -15.30 -7.68 1.16
C ASN A 171 -13.84 -7.94 1.57
N LEU A 172 -12.99 -6.93 1.48
CA LEU A 172 -11.58 -6.99 1.87
C LEU A 172 -11.40 -6.88 3.39
N GLN A 173 -12.22 -6.08 4.07
CA GLN A 173 -12.19 -5.90 5.52
C GLN A 173 -12.52 -7.20 6.27
N VAL A 174 -13.48 -7.99 5.79
CA VAL A 174 -13.86 -9.29 6.39
C VAL A 174 -12.69 -10.29 6.45
N LEU A 175 -11.67 -10.08 5.62
CA LEU A 175 -10.51 -10.97 5.49
C LEU A 175 -9.35 -10.56 6.40
N LEU A 176 -9.41 -9.35 6.97
CA LEU A 176 -8.41 -8.86 7.90
C LEU A 176 -8.84 -9.19 9.32
N PRO A 177 -7.92 -9.70 10.16
CA PRO A 177 -8.21 -9.78 11.58
C PRO A 177 -8.36 -8.35 12.10
N THR A 178 -9.47 -8.09 12.80
CA THR A 178 -9.78 -6.76 13.32
C THR A 178 -8.66 -6.30 14.23
N TRP A 179 -8.16 -5.08 14.02
CA TRP A 179 -7.07 -4.51 14.80
C TRP A 179 -7.41 -4.44 16.31
N SER A 180 -8.70 -4.51 16.66
CA SER A 180 -9.24 -4.44 18.02
C SER A 180 -9.41 -5.81 18.73
N GLU A 181 -9.18 -6.95 18.07
CA GLU A 181 -9.43 -8.28 18.69
C GLU A 181 -8.30 -8.78 19.60
N ASP A 182 -7.17 -8.06 19.66
CA ASP A 182 -6.11 -8.29 20.64
C ASP A 182 -6.16 -7.22 21.75
N GLU A 183 -7.33 -7.04 22.41
CA GLU A 183 -7.35 -6.37 23.72
C GLU A 183 -6.50 -7.21 24.69
N PRO A 184 -5.44 -6.65 25.32
CA PRO A 184 -4.79 -7.35 26.41
C PRO A 184 -5.81 -7.49 27.54
N ASP A 185 -6.11 -8.75 27.88
CA ASP A 185 -6.98 -9.20 28.97
C ASP A 185 -6.92 -8.21 30.16
N PRO A 186 -8.05 -7.63 30.62
CA PRO A 186 -8.04 -6.65 31.69
C PRO A 186 -7.32 -7.26 32.90
N LYS A 187 -6.24 -6.59 33.34
CA LYS A 187 -5.43 -7.03 34.49
C LYS A 187 -6.35 -7.46 35.63
N PRO A 188 -6.17 -8.66 36.19
CA PRO A 188 -6.99 -9.07 37.32
C PRO A 188 -6.75 -8.09 38.47
N THR A 189 -7.83 -7.46 38.91
CA THR A 189 -7.87 -6.70 40.17
C THR A 189 -7.64 -7.66 41.33
N GLU A 190 -6.46 -7.57 41.95
CA GLU A 190 -6.22 -7.89 43.37
C GLU A 190 -5.30 -6.83 43.97
#